data_AF-A0A178MSK8-F1
#
_entry.id   AF-A0A178MSK8-F1
#
_cell.length_a   1.000
_cell.length_b   1.000
_cell.length_c   1.000
_cell.angle_alpha   90.00
_cell.angle_beta   90.00
_cell.angle_gamma   90.00
#
_symmetry.space_group_name_H-M   'P 1'
#
loop_
_entity.id
_entity.type
_entity.pdbx_description
1 polymer ?
#
loop_
_entity_poly.entity_id
_entity_poly.type
_entity_poly.pdbx_seq_one_letter_code
_entity_poly.pdbx_strand_id
1 'polypeptide(L)' 'MKTMTHSKRVSPGPQLVAKRAFDPWRHGEPSLAEVMNDPIVHLLMRRDGLVADQVWPVVREAQSRLDRPLCSGAARAA' A
#
# COMPACT_ATOMS: atom_id res chain seq x y z
N MET A 1 -21.61 22.91 42.80
CA MET A 1 -20.39 22.40 42.14
C MET A 1 -20.83 21.38 41.10
N LYS A 2 -20.57 21.58 39.80
CA LYS A 2 -21.00 20.67 38.72
C LYS A 2 -19.76 20.05 38.09
N THR A 3 -19.65 18.72 38.10
CA THR A 3 -18.54 17.98 37.53
C THR A 3 -18.71 17.85 36.02
N MET A 4 -17.70 18.29 35.25
CA MET A 4 -17.67 18.08 33.80
C MET A 4 -17.10 16.69 33.51
N THR A 5 -17.94 15.79 33.00
CA THR A 5 -17.54 14.50 32.45
C THR A 5 -16.86 14.68 31.09
N HIS A 6 -15.55 14.45 31.03
CA HIS A 6 -14.81 14.40 29.76
C HIS A 6 -15.13 13.09 29.02
N SER A 7 -15.87 13.21 27.91
CA SER A 7 -16.18 12.11 27.01
C SER A 7 -14.93 11.77 26.18
N LYS A 8 -14.28 10.65 26.50
CA LYS A 8 -13.09 10.14 25.81
C LYS A 8 -13.51 9.63 24.43
N ARG A 9 -13.30 10.44 23.38
CA ARG A 9 -13.47 9.99 22.00
C ARG A 9 -12.43 8.89 21.72
N VAL A 10 -12.90 7.66 21.57
CA VAL A 10 -12.10 6.56 21.02
C VAL A 10 -11.97 6.82 19.53
N SER A 11 -10.79 7.27 19.09
CA SER A 11 -10.47 7.38 17.67
C SER A 11 -10.52 5.97 17.07
N PRO A 12 -11.27 5.74 15.97
CA PRO A 12 -11.19 4.47 15.27
C PRO A 12 -9.77 4.32 14.74
N GLY A 13 -9.08 3.28 15.19
CA GLY A 13 -7.78 2.89 14.64
C GLY A 13 -7.85 2.64 13.13
N PRO A 14 -6.71 2.55 12.44
CA PRO A 14 -6.68 2.32 11.01
C PRO A 14 -7.35 0.98 10.70
N GLN A 15 -8.52 1.04 10.06
CA GLN A 15 -9.26 -0.15 9.64
C GLN A 15 -8.45 -0.83 8.53
N LEU A 16 -7.82 -1.94 8.88
CA LEU A 16 -7.15 -2.83 7.94
C LEU A 16 -8.21 -3.38 6.97
N VAL A 17 -8.14 -2.87 5.74
CA VAL A 17 -8.73 -3.41 4.50
C VAL A 17 -10.17 -3.90 4.67
N ALA A 18 -11.11 -2.97 4.80
CA ALA A 18 -12.49 -3.25 4.47
C ALA A 18 -12.54 -3.88 3.07
N LYS A 19 -13.33 -4.95 2.88
CA LYS A 19 -13.63 -5.52 1.56
C LYS A 19 -13.99 -4.36 0.62
N ARG A 20 -13.07 -4.03 -0.29
CA ARG A 20 -13.24 -2.89 -1.21
C ARG A 20 -14.48 -3.14 -2.06
N ALA A 21 -15.28 -2.10 -2.27
CA ALA A 21 -16.42 -2.15 -3.16
C ALA A 21 -15.99 -2.63 -4.55
N PHE A 22 -16.88 -3.35 -5.25
CA PHE A 22 -16.67 -3.74 -6.64
C PHE A 22 -16.37 -2.48 -7.47
N ASP A 23 -15.19 -2.43 -8.07
CA ASP A 23 -14.72 -1.32 -8.88
C ASP A 23 -14.58 -1.81 -10.32
N PRO A 24 -15.53 -1.46 -11.22
CA PRO A 24 -15.51 -1.87 -12.63
C PRO A 24 -14.17 -1.59 -13.33
N TRP A 25 -13.44 -0.55 -12.90
CA TRP A 25 -12.13 -0.22 -13.47
C TRP A 25 -11.03 -1.22 -13.11
N ARG A 26 -11.20 -1.97 -12.02
CA ARG A 26 -10.27 -3.03 -11.59
C ARG A 26 -10.46 -4.34 -12.33
N HIS A 27 -11.61 -4.53 -12.97
CA HIS A 27 -11.90 -5.72 -13.75
C HIS A 27 -11.21 -5.60 -15.12
N GLY A 28 -9.98 -6.09 -15.19
CA GLY A 28 -9.13 -6.01 -16.38
C GLY A 28 -7.88 -5.15 -16.22
N GLU A 29 -7.54 -4.73 -15.00
CA GLU A 29 -6.23 -4.13 -14.74
C GLU A 29 -5.13 -5.13 -15.10
N PRO A 30 -4.18 -4.77 -15.98
CA PRO A 30 -3.06 -5.65 -16.28
C PRO A 30 -2.24 -5.86 -15.02
N SER A 31 -1.80 -7.10 -14.81
CA SER A 31 -0.79 -7.41 -13.81
C SER A 31 0.47 -6.57 -14.06
N LEU A 32 1.22 -6.29 -13.00
CA LEU A 32 2.49 -5.60 -13.15
C LEU A 32 3.42 -6.32 -14.14
N ALA A 33 3.39 -7.66 -14.17
CA ALA A 33 4.16 -8.45 -15.14
C ALA A 33 3.74 -8.15 -16.58
N GLU A 34 2.46 -8.01 -16.87
CA GLU A 34 1.96 -7.64 -18.20
C GLU A 34 2.39 -6.21 -18.57
N VAL A 35 2.24 -5.25 -17.64
CA VAL A 35 2.70 -3.86 -17.84
C VAL A 35 4.20 -3.80 -18.13
N MET A 36 5.01 -4.56 -17.38
CA MET A 36 6.46 -4.59 -17.55
C MET A 36 6.90 -5.30 -18.83
N ASN A 37 6.00 -5.97 -19.55
CA ASN A 37 6.27 -6.55 -20.88
C ASN A 37 5.69 -5.70 -22.03
N ASP A 38 5.00 -4.59 -21.73
CA ASP A 38 4.43 -3.71 -22.74
C ASP A 38 5.52 -2.88 -23.45
N PRO A 39 5.63 -2.92 -24.79
CA PRO A 39 6.63 -2.15 -25.54
C PRO A 39 6.55 -0.63 -25.32
N ILE A 40 5.36 -0.07 -25.12
CA ILE A 40 5.17 1.36 -24.84
C ILE A 40 5.79 1.70 -23.48
N VAL A 41 5.59 0.83 -22.49
CA VAL A 41 6.18 1.01 -21.16
C VAL A 41 7.71 1.00 -21.27
N HIS A 42 8.30 0.12 -22.06
CA HIS A 42 9.76 0.12 -22.28
C HIS A 42 10.26 1.42 -22.92
N LEU A 43 9.50 2.01 -23.85
CA LEU A 43 9.85 3.29 -24.45
C LEU A 43 9.81 4.43 -23.42
N LEU A 44 8.79 4.45 -22.57
CA LEU A 44 8.66 5.45 -21.49
C LEU A 44 9.78 5.30 -20.46
N MET A 45 10.07 4.06 -20.04
CA MET A 45 11.19 3.79 -19.14
C MET A 45 12.50 4.28 -19.72
N ARG A 46 12.78 3.99 -21.00
CA ARG A 46 13.99 4.48 -21.67
C ARG A 46 14.05 6.00 -21.72
N ARG A 47 12.94 6.67 -22.05
CA ARG A 47 12.84 8.14 -22.05
C ARG A 47 13.23 8.71 -20.70
N ASP A 48 12.83 8.04 -19.63
CA ASP A 48 13.05 8.47 -18.25
C ASP A 48 14.35 7.90 -17.64
N GLY A 49 15.20 7.23 -18.44
CA GLY A 49 16.49 6.70 -17.99
C GLY A 49 16.40 5.45 -17.12
N LEU A 50 15.28 4.73 -17.17
CA LEU A 50 15.00 3.52 -16.39
C LEU A 50 15.16 2.26 -17.25
N VAL A 51 15.63 1.18 -16.62
CA VAL A 51 15.61 -0.17 -17.20
C VAL A 51 14.71 -1.10 -16.38
N ALA A 52 14.06 -2.06 -17.06
CA ALA A 52 13.09 -2.98 -16.44
C ALA A 52 13.64 -3.69 -15.19
N ASP A 53 14.90 -4.10 -15.24
CA ASP A 53 15.59 -4.82 -14.17
C ASP A 53 15.74 -4.00 -12.88
N GLN A 54 15.68 -2.66 -12.96
CA GLN A 54 15.73 -1.79 -11.77
C GLN A 54 14.38 -1.69 -11.05
N VAL A 55 13.27 -1.98 -11.73
CA VAL A 55 11.91 -1.83 -11.15
C VAL A 55 11.58 -2.99 -10.22
N TRP A 56 11.91 -4.23 -10.61
CA TRP A 56 11.59 -5.43 -9.83
C TRP A 56 12.18 -5.46 -8.41
N PRO A 57 13.44 -5.05 -8.17
CA PRO A 57 13.98 -4.92 -6.82
C PRO A 57 13.16 -3.99 -5.93
N VAL A 58 12.77 -2.82 -6.45
CA VAL A 58 11.99 -1.82 -5.69
C VAL A 58 10.61 -2.36 -5.34
N VAL A 59 9.97 -3.05 -6.28
CA VAL A 59 8.66 -3.67 -6.06
C VAL A 59 8.73 -4.78 -5.00
N ARG A 60 9.73 -5.65 -5.09
CA ARG A 60 9.95 -6.71 -4.07
C ARG A 60 10.25 -6.12 -2.71
N GLU A 61 11.05 -5.06 -2.64
CA GLU A 61 11.31 -4.35 -1.39
C GLU A 61 10.01 -3.77 -0.82
N ALA A 62 9.21 -3.09 -1.63
CA ALA A 62 7.91 -2.55 -1.20
C ALA A 62 6.97 -3.65 -0.69
N GLN A 63 6.88 -4.79 -1.39
CA GLN A 63 6.09 -5.95 -0.95
C GLN A 63 6.57 -6.47 0.40
N SER A 64 7.89 -6.69 0.57
CA SER A 64 8.45 -7.15 1.85
C SER A 64 8.20 -6.19 3.01
N ARG A 65 8.11 -4.88 2.75
CA ARG A 65 7.76 -3.86 3.75
C ARG A 65 6.28 -3.88 4.11
N LEU A 66 5.40 -4.30 3.19
CA LEU A 66 3.97 -4.48 3.44
C LEU A 66 3.69 -5.78 4.20
N ASP A 67 4.43 -6.85 3.89
CA ASP A 67 4.35 -8.13 4.60
C ASP A 67 4.97 -8.05 6.00
N ARG A 68 5.87 -7.09 6.22
CA ARG A 68 6.34 -6.77 7.57
C ARG A 68 5.19 -6.11 8.33
N PRO A 69 4.72 -6.69 9.45
CA PRO A 69 3.69 -6.05 10.25
C PRO A 69 4.16 -4.65 10.65
N LEU A 70 3.41 -3.62 10.25
CA LEU A 70 3.67 -2.21 10.56
C LEU A 70 3.51 -1.88 12.06
N CYS A 71 3.55 -2.88 12.94
CA CYS A 71 3.41 -2.77 14.38
C CYS A 71 4.50 -3.59 15.09
N SER A 72 5.68 -3.02 15.30
CA SER A 72 6.51 -3.36 16.46
C SER A 72 6.14 -2.51 17.69
N GLY A 73 4.93 -1.94 17.70
CA GLY A 73 4.38 -1.08 18.75
C GLY A 73 3.40 -1.77 19.70
N ALA A 74 3.32 -3.11 19.68
CA ALA A 74 2.65 -3.89 20.73
C ALA A 74 3.65 -4.36 21.82
N ALA A 75 4.74 -3.61 22.01
CA ALA A 75 5.59 -3.73 23.18
C ALA A 75 5.43 -2.45 24.02
N ARG A 76 4.32 -2.33 24.75
CA ARG A 76 4.29 -1.50 25.94
C ARG A 76 3.20 -1.94 26.93
N ALA A 77 3.63 -2.04 28.19
CA ALA A 77 2.85 -2.12 29.43
C ALA A 77 2.68 -3.52 30.07
N ALA A 78 3.71 -3.97 30.79
CA ALA A 78 3.66 -4.27 32.23
C ALA A 78 5.10 -4.49 32.74
#